data_AF-A0A2D5C9S6-F1
#
_entry.id   AF-A0A2D5C9S6-F1
#
_cell.length_a   1.000
_cell.length_b   1.000
_cell.length_c   1.000
_cell.angle_alpha   90.00
_cell.angle_beta   90.00
_cell.angle_gamma   90.00
#
_symmetry.space_group_name_H-M   'P 1'
#
loop_
_entity.id
_entity.type
_entity.pdbx_description
1 polymer ?
#
loop_
_entity_poly.entity_id
_entity_poly.type
_entity_poly.pdbx_seq_one_letter_code
_entity_poly.pdbx_strand_id
1 'polypeptide(L)' 'IGTGIETSVNQLAESLKTQFSSNLNPIYQDPREGELQRSVLDNTKASKLLNWKPQYDLNAGMLEVRNWLKP' A
#
# COMPACT_ATOMS: atom_id res chain seq x y z
N ILE A 1 2.56 7.56 12.17
CA ILE A 1 3.03 6.15 12.13
C ILE A 1 2.86 5.66 10.71
N GLY A 2 3.89 5.11 10.08
CA GLY A 2 3.87 4.72 8.66
C GLY A 2 5.12 3.95 8.26
N THR A 3 5.14 3.37 7.07
CA THR A 3 6.25 2.52 6.59
C THR A 3 7.48 3.32 6.16
N GLY A 4 7.33 4.60 5.82
CA GLY A 4 8.39 5.40 5.19
C GLY A 4 8.66 5.02 3.73
N ILE A 5 7.86 4.10 3.17
CA ILE A 5 7.98 3.63 1.79
C ILE A 5 6.78 4.16 1.03
N GLU A 6 7.04 4.91 -0.03
CA GLU A 6 5.99 5.38 -0.95
C GLU A 6 5.48 4.24 -1.82
N THR A 7 4.18 4.26 -2.12
CA THR A 7 3.53 3.32 -3.05
C THR A 7 2.52 4.10 -3.87
N SER A 8 2.67 4.10 -5.19
CA SER A 8 1.69 4.69 -6.10
C SER A 8 0.46 3.79 -6.27
N VAL A 9 -0.65 4.37 -6.73
CA VAL A 9 -1.87 3.61 -7.08
C VAL A 9 -1.59 2.54 -8.14
N ASN A 10 -0.70 2.81 -9.09
CA ASN A 10 -0.32 1.83 -10.13
C ASN A 10 0.47 0.65 -9.54
N GLN A 11 1.40 0.91 -8.61
CA GLN A 11 2.12 -0.17 -7.91
C GLN A 11 1.18 -1.01 -7.04
N LEU A 12 0.22 -0.37 -6.38
CA LEU A 12 -0.82 -1.05 -5.62
C LEU A 12 -1.68 -1.94 -6.53
N ALA A 13 -2.09 -1.44 -7.69
CA ALA A 13 -2.87 -2.21 -8.67
C ALA A 13 -2.09 -3.44 -9.19
N GLU A 14 -0.79 -3.31 -9.47
CA GLU A 14 0.04 -4.45 -9.88
C GLU A 14 0.25 -5.48 -8.75
N SER A 15 0.38 -5.02 -7.49
CA SER A 15 0.39 -5.92 -6.33
C SER A 15 -0.93 -6.70 -6.24
N LEU A 16 -2.08 -6.04 -6.41
CA LEU A 16 -3.39 -6.69 -6.44
C LEU A 16 -3.51 -7.72 -7.57
N LYS A 17 -3.09 -7.38 -8.80
CA LYS A 17 -3.09 -8.32 -9.93
C LYS A 17 -2.29 -9.58 -9.61
N THR A 18 -1.10 -9.40 -9.05
CA THR A 18 -0.21 -10.50 -8.65
C THR A 18 -0.85 -11.36 -7.56
N GLN A 19 -1.34 -10.73 -6.49
CA GLN A 19 -1.89 -11.46 -5.34
C GLN A 19 -3.19 -12.18 -5.69
N PHE A 20 -4.07 -11.61 -6.51
CA PHE A 20 -5.34 -12.24 -6.88
C PHE A 20 -5.26 -13.08 -8.16
N SER A 21 -4.07 -13.20 -8.77
CA SER A 21 -3.89 -13.89 -10.06
C SER A 21 -4.86 -13.35 -11.12
N SER A 22 -5.03 -12.02 -11.13
CA SER A 22 -6.00 -11.31 -11.96
C SER A 22 -5.33 -10.72 -13.20
N ASN A 23 -6.01 -10.81 -14.33
CA ASN A 23 -5.59 -10.21 -15.61
C ASN A 23 -6.29 -8.86 -15.89
N LEU A 24 -6.99 -8.32 -14.89
CA LEU A 24 -7.68 -7.02 -15.03
C LEU A 24 -6.66 -5.88 -15.14
N ASN A 25 -6.98 -4.91 -16.00
CA ASN A 25 -6.18 -3.70 -16.16
C ASN A 25 -6.90 -2.51 -15.54
N PRO A 26 -6.18 -1.56 -14.91
CA PRO A 26 -6.77 -0.32 -14.45
C PRO A 26 -7.45 0.46 -15.58
N ILE A 27 -8.61 1.03 -15.30
CA ILE A 27 -9.27 1.99 -16.18
C ILE A 27 -8.94 3.38 -15.65
N TYR A 28 -8.12 4.12 -16.40
CA TYR A 28 -7.76 5.49 -16.03
C TYR A 28 -8.95 6.44 -16.26
N GLN A 29 -9.13 7.37 -15.34
CA GLN A 29 -10.18 8.37 -15.33
C GLN A 29 -9.59 9.72 -14.92
N ASP A 30 -10.37 10.78 -15.10
CA ASP A 30 -9.93 12.13 -14.70
C ASP A 30 -9.58 12.20 -13.21
N PRO A 31 -8.55 12.98 -12.84
CA PRO A 31 -8.15 13.14 -11.45
C PRO A 31 -9.29 13.76 -10.65
N ARG A 32 -9.45 13.30 -9.40
CA ARG A 32 -10.40 13.92 -8.48
C ARG A 32 -9.85 15.26 -8.01
N GLU A 33 -10.63 16.32 -8.15
CA GLU A 33 -10.26 17.65 -7.67
C GLU A 33 -10.01 17.62 -6.16
N GLY A 34 -8.92 18.26 -5.71
CA GLY A 34 -8.52 18.30 -4.30
C GLY A 34 -7.77 17.05 -3.81
N GLU A 35 -7.56 16.02 -4.64
CA GLU A 35 -6.81 14.82 -4.24
C GLU A 35 -5.32 15.12 -4.01
N LEU A 36 -4.79 14.58 -2.90
CA LEU A 36 -3.38 14.73 -2.55
C LEU A 36 -2.52 13.78 -3.42
N GLN A 37 -1.56 14.33 -4.15
CA GLN A 37 -0.75 13.56 -5.10
C GLN A 37 0.29 12.63 -4.44
N ARG A 38 0.80 13.02 -3.27
CA ARG A 38 1.88 12.30 -2.58
C ARG A 38 1.71 12.41 -1.08
N SER A 39 1.80 11.27 -0.40
CA SER A 39 1.81 11.19 1.07
C SER A 39 2.72 10.05 1.53
N VAL A 40 3.80 10.39 2.23
CA VAL A 40 4.73 9.44 2.83
C VAL A 40 5.27 10.02 4.13
N LEU A 41 5.38 9.18 5.16
CA LEU A 41 5.76 9.61 6.51
C LEU A 41 7.18 9.16 6.84
N ASP A 42 8.03 10.06 7.33
CA ASP A 42 9.25 9.67 8.03
C ASP A 42 8.87 9.04 9.39
N ASN A 43 9.26 7.78 9.60
CA ASN A 43 8.99 7.03 10.82
C ASN A 43 10.15 7.00 11.82
N THR A 44 11.25 7.73 11.56
CA THR A 44 12.45 7.75 12.41
C THR A 44 12.14 8.14 13.86
N LYS A 45 11.22 9.10 14.09
CA LYS A 45 10.82 9.49 15.45
C LYS A 45 10.16 8.34 16.23
N ALA A 46 9.29 7.57 15.57
CA ALA A 46 8.62 6.42 16.19
C ALA A 46 9.61 5.28 16.46
N SER A 47 10.52 5.03 15.52
CA SER A 47 11.61 4.06 15.71
C SER A 47 12.49 4.42 16.91
N LYS A 48 12.93 5.68 17.02
CA LYS A 48 13.81 6.13 18.11
C LYS A 48 13.14 6.12 19.49
N LEU A 49 11.90 6.60 19.58
CA LEU A 49 11.26 6.86 20.88
C LEU A 49 10.41 5.68 21.38
N LEU A 50 9.91 4.85 20.47
CA LEU A 50 8.97 3.78 20.80
C LEU A 50 9.52 2.39 20.44
N ASN A 51 10.72 2.30 19.88
CA ASN A 51 11.25 1.08 19.26
C ASN A 51 10.27 0.50 18.22
N TRP A 52 9.46 1.36 17.60
CA TRP A 52 8.42 0.96 16.66
C TRP A 52 8.99 0.85 15.25
N LYS A 53 8.66 -0.25 14.55
CA LYS A 53 8.95 -0.42 13.13
C LYS A 53 7.78 -1.12 12.43
N PRO A 54 7.53 -0.87 11.13
CA PRO A 54 6.56 -1.67 10.38
C PRO A 54 6.97 -3.14 10.39
N GLN A 55 6.02 -4.04 10.62
CA GLN A 55 6.27 -5.50 10.64
C GLN A 55 5.92 -6.17 9.31
N TYR A 56 5.15 -5.47 8.46
CA TYR A 56 4.71 -5.95 7.16
C TYR A 56 5.16 -4.98 6.08
N ASP A 57 5.59 -5.52 4.94
CA ASP A 57 5.61 -4.78 3.69
C ASP A 57 4.23 -4.84 3.01
N LEU A 58 4.09 -4.13 1.88
CA LEU A 58 2.83 -4.06 1.14
C LEU A 58 2.35 -5.44 0.68
N ASN A 59 3.25 -6.28 0.15
CA ASN A 59 2.88 -7.57 -0.44
C ASN A 59 2.47 -8.58 0.64
N ALA A 60 3.21 -8.62 1.76
CA ALA A 60 2.87 -9.44 2.91
C ALA A 60 1.50 -9.03 3.50
N GLY A 61 1.26 -7.73 3.68
CA GLY A 61 -0.04 -7.23 4.13
C GLY A 61 -1.18 -7.53 3.16
N MET A 62 -0.93 -7.40 1.85
CA MET A 62 -1.92 -7.72 0.81
C MET A 62 -2.29 -9.20 0.78
N LEU A 63 -1.33 -10.10 1.05
CA LEU A 63 -1.59 -11.52 1.17
C LEU A 63 -2.52 -11.83 2.36
N GLU A 64 -2.32 -11.17 3.51
CA GLU A 64 -3.24 -11.30 4.66
C GLU A 64 -4.66 -10.84 4.30
N VAL A 65 -4.80 -9.71 3.58
CA VAL A 65 -6.10 -9.23 3.09
C VAL A 65 -6.73 -10.24 2.13
N ARG A 66 -5.95 -10.80 1.19
CA ARG A 66 -6.44 -11.84 0.28
C ARG A 66 -6.95 -13.05 1.06
N ASN A 67 -6.22 -13.49 2.08
CA ASN A 67 -6.60 -14.64 2.90
C ASN A 67 -7.86 -14.35 3.72
N TRP A 68 -8.00 -13.14 4.25
CA TRP A 68 -9.21 -12.70 4.96
C TRP A 68 -10.46 -12.64 4.06
N LEU A 69 -10.30 -12.28 2.77
CA LEU A 69 -11.40 -12.22 1.81
C LEU A 69 -11.82 -13.60 1.26
N LYS A 70 -10.97 -14.63 1.38
CA LYS A 70 -11.33 -15.98 0.96
C LYS A 70 -12.35 -16.57 1.97
N PRO A 71 -13.44 -17.17 1.49
CA PRO A 71 -14.41 -17.86 2.36
C PRO A 71 -13.81 -19.10 3.05
#